data_AF-A0A161MKI6-F1
#
_entry.id   AF-A0A161MKI6-F1
#
_cell.length_a   1.000
_cell.length_b   1.000
_cell.length_c   1.000
_cell.angle_alpha   90.00
_cell.angle_beta   90.00
_cell.angle_gamma   90.00
#
_symmetry.space_group_name_H-M   'P 1'
#
loop_
_entity.id
_entity.type
_entity.pdbx_description
1 polymer ?
#
loop_
_entity_poly.entity_id
_entity_poly.type
_entity_poly.pdbx_seq_one_letter_code
_entity_poly.pdbx_strand_id
1 'polypeptide(L)'
;GAIRSWCLGLHPLEVLAERESIYRLLGQTTPENLHRDLQAYTLDPHTRYPNLNSRSVLPIQVRGLFSTDDVTAVEQFLKEPNNSQPTILPQEVPKKRRRRDGHVHAETLLHWLQRQVSHYPSVKVVDITHSFKDGLALCAIVHRYRPHLLDFAALDP
;
A
#
# COMPACT_ATOMS: atom_id res chain seq x y z
N GLY A 1 6.47 -5.59 -15.77
CA GLY A 1 6.98 -6.04 -14.46
C GLY A 1 6.01 -5.57 -13.39
N ALA A 2 5.37 -6.47 -12.65
CA ALA A 2 4.11 -6.20 -11.94
C ALA A 2 4.09 -4.92 -11.09
N ILE A 3 5.12 -4.66 -10.26
CA ILE A 3 5.18 -3.43 -9.44
C ILE A 3 5.28 -2.17 -10.31
N ARG A 4 6.08 -2.20 -11.38
CA ARG A 4 6.18 -1.08 -12.33
C ARG A 4 4.83 -0.85 -13.02
N SER A 5 4.18 -1.92 -13.48
CA SER A 5 2.85 -1.88 -14.11
C SER A 5 1.81 -1.26 -13.17
N TRP A 6 1.84 -1.64 -11.89
CA TRP A 6 1.00 -1.05 -10.83
C TRP A 6 1.28 0.44 -10.61
N CYS A 7 2.56 0.84 -10.51
CA CYS A 7 2.95 2.24 -10.34
C CYS A 7 2.57 3.12 -11.54
N LEU A 8 2.42 2.54 -12.73
CA LEU A 8 1.97 3.23 -13.93
C LEU A 8 0.44 3.39 -13.99
N GLY A 9 -0.30 2.90 -12.98
CA GLY A 9 -1.74 3.05 -12.89
C GLY A 9 -2.53 2.04 -13.73
N LEU A 10 -1.93 0.92 -14.12
CA LEU A 10 -2.69 -0.17 -14.75
C LEU A 10 -3.70 -0.78 -13.77
N HIS A 11 -4.79 -1.32 -14.31
CA HIS A 11 -5.84 -1.89 -13.47
C HIS A 11 -5.31 -3.10 -12.68
N PRO A 12 -5.68 -3.27 -11.40
CA PRO A 12 -5.19 -4.39 -10.57
C PRO A 12 -5.29 -5.76 -11.23
N LEU A 13 -6.40 -6.03 -11.92
CA LEU A 13 -6.61 -7.29 -12.62
C LEU A 13 -5.68 -7.49 -13.83
N GLU A 14 -5.25 -6.41 -14.51
CA GLU A 14 -4.25 -6.51 -15.59
C GLU A 14 -2.88 -6.83 -15.03
N VAL A 15 -2.51 -6.20 -13.91
CA VAL A 15 -1.25 -6.46 -13.22
C VAL A 15 -1.19 -7.92 -12.73
N LEU A 16 -2.29 -8.41 -12.15
CA LEU A 16 -2.43 -9.81 -11.73
C LEU A 16 -2.37 -10.76 -12.92
N ALA A 17 -3.03 -10.43 -14.03
CA ALA A 17 -3.01 -11.24 -15.24
C ALA A 17 -1.61 -11.34 -15.88
N GLU A 18 -0.88 -10.22 -15.96
CA GLU A 18 0.54 -10.22 -16.39
C GLU A 18 1.38 -11.11 -15.46
N ARG A 19 1.18 -10.97 -14.14
CA ARG A 19 1.92 -11.73 -13.12
C ARG A 19 1.67 -13.24 -13.21
N GLU A 20 0.41 -13.65 -13.40
CA GLU A 20 0.02 -15.05 -13.54
C GLU A 20 0.47 -15.65 -14.87
N SER A 21 0.47 -14.87 -15.95
CA SER A 21 1.03 -15.27 -17.24
C SER A 21 2.50 -15.67 -17.12
N ILE A 22 3.29 -14.88 -16.39
CA ILE A 22 4.70 -15.19 -16.12
C ILE A 22 4.82 -16.36 -15.13
N TYR A 23 3.94 -16.43 -14.12
CA TYR A 23 4.00 -17.49 -13.09
C TYR A 23 3.85 -18.89 -13.68
N ARG A 24 2.98 -19.06 -14.69
CA ARG A 24 2.78 -20.35 -15.37
C ARG A 24 4.05 -20.92 -16.01
N LEU A 25 4.97 -20.06 -16.45
CA LEU A 25 6.23 -20.51 -17.04
C LEU A 25 7.15 -21.14 -15.99
N LEU A 26 7.09 -20.70 -14.72
CA LEU A 26 8.02 -21.09 -13.68
C LEU A 26 8.10 -22.61 -13.48
N GLY A 27 6.96 -23.30 -13.56
CA GLY A 27 6.88 -24.76 -13.40
C GLY A 27 7.55 -25.57 -14.51
N GLN A 28 7.87 -24.94 -15.64
CA GLN A 28 8.51 -25.57 -16.81
C GLN A 28 9.87 -24.93 -17.15
N THR A 29 10.37 -24.03 -16.28
CA THR A 29 11.65 -23.37 -16.51
C THR A 29 12.81 -24.35 -16.36
N THR A 30 13.63 -24.43 -17.41
CA THR A 30 14.92 -25.11 -17.39
C THR A 30 15.97 -24.17 -17.98
N PRO A 31 17.27 -24.37 -17.68
CA PRO A 31 18.35 -23.55 -18.26
C PRO A 31 18.31 -23.50 -19.80
N GLU A 32 17.85 -24.57 -20.44
CA GLU A 32 17.76 -24.69 -21.90
C GLU A 32 16.64 -23.83 -22.51
N ASN A 33 15.57 -23.58 -21.73
CA ASN A 33 14.38 -22.82 -22.16
C ASN A 33 14.45 -21.32 -21.80
N LEU A 34 15.50 -20.90 -21.10
CA LEU A 34 15.76 -19.51 -20.75
C LEU A 34 16.69 -18.83 -21.76
N HIS A 35 16.72 -17.50 -21.72
CA HIS A 35 17.67 -16.74 -22.51
C HIS A 35 19.12 -17.03 -22.08
N ARG A 36 20.02 -17.29 -23.04
CA ARG A 36 21.40 -17.77 -22.73
C ARG A 36 22.31 -16.70 -22.16
N ASP A 37 22.09 -15.44 -22.55
CA ASP A 37 22.87 -14.32 -22.04
C ASP A 37 22.34 -13.86 -20.69
N LEU A 38 22.98 -14.33 -19.62
CA LEU A 38 22.66 -13.98 -18.24
C LEU A 38 23.03 -12.53 -17.90
N GLN A 39 23.99 -11.92 -18.61
CA GLN A 39 24.40 -10.53 -18.34
C GLN A 39 23.34 -9.53 -18.82
N ALA A 40 22.52 -9.90 -19.80
CA ALA A 40 21.41 -9.11 -20.29
C ALA A 40 20.13 -9.19 -19.41
N TYR A 41 20.14 -9.95 -18.31
CA TYR A 41 18.95 -10.15 -17.48
C TYR A 41 18.55 -8.87 -16.75
N THR A 42 17.26 -8.54 -16.83
CA THR A 42 16.67 -7.41 -16.10
C THR A 42 15.35 -7.78 -15.42
N LEU A 43 14.75 -6.79 -14.74
CA LEU A 43 13.39 -6.91 -14.20
C LEU A 43 12.32 -7.12 -15.29
N ASP A 44 12.60 -6.76 -16.56
CA ASP A 44 11.72 -7.07 -17.67
C ASP A 44 11.74 -8.59 -17.95
N PRO A 45 10.60 -9.29 -17.81
CA PRO A 45 10.55 -10.73 -18.02
C PRO A 45 10.92 -11.16 -19.45
N HIS A 46 10.79 -10.30 -20.47
CA HIS A 46 11.20 -10.64 -21.85
C HIS A 46 12.72 -10.84 -21.99
N THR A 47 13.53 -10.24 -21.12
CA THR A 47 14.99 -10.46 -21.10
C THR A 47 15.39 -11.85 -20.61
N ARG A 48 14.44 -12.60 -20.03
CA ARG A 48 14.68 -13.91 -19.41
C ARG A 48 13.90 -15.04 -20.09
N TYR A 49 12.71 -14.74 -20.59
CA TYR A 49 11.78 -15.70 -21.19
C TYR A 49 11.58 -15.37 -22.68
N PRO A 50 12.28 -16.05 -23.62
CA PRO A 50 12.29 -15.69 -25.04
C PRO A 50 10.91 -15.72 -25.72
N ASN A 51 10.04 -16.66 -25.33
CA ASN A 51 8.70 -16.85 -25.91
C ASN A 51 7.58 -16.42 -24.95
N LEU A 52 7.84 -15.40 -24.12
CA LEU A 52 6.88 -14.93 -23.14
C LEU A 52 5.63 -14.34 -23.81
N ASN A 53 4.49 -14.97 -23.57
CA ASN A 53 3.19 -14.34 -23.75
C ASN A 53 2.70 -13.77 -22.41
N SER A 54 2.94 -12.47 -22.20
CA SER A 54 2.52 -11.73 -21.00
C SER A 54 1.00 -11.53 -20.89
N ARG A 55 0.23 -11.94 -21.91
CA ARG A 55 -1.24 -11.91 -21.97
C ARG A 55 -1.86 -13.29 -22.09
N SER A 56 -1.14 -14.34 -21.68
CA SER A 56 -1.65 -15.72 -21.71
C SER A 56 -2.71 -16.00 -20.63
N VAL A 57 -2.81 -15.12 -19.63
CA VAL A 57 -3.89 -15.07 -18.64
C VAL A 57 -4.67 -13.78 -18.85
N LEU A 58 -6.01 -13.88 -18.84
CA LEU A 58 -6.91 -12.74 -18.98
C LEU A 58 -7.33 -12.19 -17.61
N PRO A 59 -7.63 -10.88 -17.49
CA PRO A 59 -8.09 -10.27 -16.24
C PRO A 59 -9.27 -10.98 -15.56
N ILE A 60 -10.22 -11.50 -16.35
CA ILE A 60 -11.37 -12.25 -15.82
C ILE A 60 -10.95 -13.54 -15.10
N GLN A 61 -9.88 -14.20 -15.55
CA GLN A 61 -9.40 -15.47 -14.99
C GLN A 61 -8.75 -15.28 -13.62
N VAL A 62 -8.33 -14.05 -13.30
CA VAL A 62 -7.70 -13.69 -12.01
C VAL A 62 -8.62 -12.93 -11.08
N ARG A 63 -9.92 -12.80 -11.41
CA ARG A 63 -10.92 -12.14 -10.55
C ARG A 63 -10.94 -12.72 -9.14
N GLY A 64 -10.75 -14.04 -8.98
CA GLY A 64 -10.70 -14.70 -7.67
C GLY A 64 -9.47 -14.37 -6.82
N LEU A 65 -8.44 -13.76 -7.41
CA LEU A 65 -7.20 -13.36 -6.71
C LEU A 65 -7.26 -11.90 -6.21
N PHE A 66 -8.32 -11.16 -6.57
CA PHE A 66 -8.47 -9.75 -6.22
C PHE A 66 -9.64 -9.56 -5.24
N SER A 67 -9.33 -9.09 -4.03
CA SER A 67 -10.32 -8.74 -3.01
C SER A 67 -10.50 -7.22 -2.99
N THR A 68 -11.74 -6.76 -3.09
CA THR A 68 -12.12 -5.34 -3.00
C THR A 68 -13.51 -5.23 -2.40
N ASP A 69 -13.74 -4.14 -1.68
CA ASP A 69 -15.07 -3.76 -1.17
C ASP A 69 -15.95 -3.16 -2.28
N ASP A 70 -15.34 -2.66 -3.36
CA ASP A 70 -16.03 -2.15 -4.55
C ASP A 70 -16.07 -3.20 -5.67
N VAL A 71 -16.96 -4.17 -5.52
CA VAL A 71 -17.18 -5.23 -6.51
C VAL A 71 -17.74 -4.66 -7.82
N THR A 72 -18.51 -3.57 -7.74
CA THR A 72 -19.17 -2.98 -8.90
C THR A 72 -18.18 -2.38 -9.90
N ALA A 73 -17.15 -1.68 -9.44
CA ALA A 73 -16.10 -1.16 -10.30
C ALA A 73 -15.35 -2.28 -11.05
N VAL A 74 -15.12 -3.41 -10.38
CA VAL A 74 -14.49 -4.59 -10.99
C VAL A 74 -15.35 -5.19 -12.09
N GLU A 75 -16.65 -5.33 -11.86
CA GLU A 75 -17.57 -5.88 -12.87
C GLU A 75 -17.71 -4.97 -14.10
N GLN A 76 -17.67 -3.65 -13.91
CA GLN A 76 -17.67 -2.69 -15.02
C GLN A 76 -16.41 -2.85 -15.88
N PHE A 77 -15.22 -2.90 -15.26
CA PHE A 77 -13.96 -3.11 -15.96
C PHE A 77 -13.97 -4.40 -16.79
N LEU A 78 -14.51 -5.49 -16.24
CA LEU A 78 -14.56 -6.78 -16.92
C LEU A 78 -15.54 -6.83 -18.11
N LYS A 79 -16.57 -5.98 -18.13
CA LYS A 79 -17.55 -5.89 -19.23
C LYS A 79 -17.04 -5.05 -20.41
N GLU A 80 -16.23 -4.03 -20.16
CA GLU A 80 -15.73 -3.10 -21.18
C GLU A 80 -14.18 -2.96 -21.16
N PRO A 81 -13.42 -4.01 -21.54
CA PRO A 81 -11.97 -4.00 -21.46
C PRO A 81 -11.29 -2.97 -22.41
N ASN A 82 -12.01 -2.45 -23.41
CA ASN A 82 -11.47 -1.52 -24.41
C ASN A 82 -11.74 -0.04 -24.10
N ASN A 83 -12.56 0.28 -23.09
CA ASN A 83 -12.95 1.66 -22.76
C ASN A 83 -12.13 2.25 -21.60
N SER A 84 -11.28 1.44 -20.97
CA SER A 84 -10.28 1.89 -20.00
C SER A 84 -9.05 2.39 -20.77
N GLN A 85 -9.11 3.63 -21.25
CA GLN A 85 -7.89 4.41 -21.40
C GLN A 85 -7.10 4.31 -20.09
N PRO A 86 -5.76 4.27 -20.12
CA PRO A 86 -5.00 4.53 -18.91
C PRO A 86 -5.56 5.82 -18.29
N THR A 87 -5.68 5.90 -16.97
CA THR A 87 -6.01 7.15 -16.26
C THR A 87 -4.85 8.15 -16.37
N ILE A 88 -4.35 8.36 -17.59
CA ILE A 88 -3.38 9.35 -18.02
C ILE A 88 -4.12 10.25 -19.02
N LEU A 89 -5.10 10.97 -18.51
CA LEU A 89 -5.12 12.40 -18.78
C LEU A 89 -4.64 13.05 -17.49
N PRO A 90 -3.61 13.91 -17.52
CA PRO A 90 -3.45 14.88 -16.47
C PRO A 90 -4.75 15.69 -16.50
N GLN A 91 -5.61 15.50 -15.50
CA GLN A 91 -6.48 16.60 -15.12
C GLN A 91 -5.50 17.74 -14.86
N GLU A 92 -5.50 18.76 -15.72
CA GLU A 92 -4.82 20.03 -15.54
C GLU A 92 -5.28 20.57 -14.17
N VAL A 93 -4.61 20.12 -13.11
CA VAL A 93 -4.85 20.62 -11.77
C VAL A 93 -4.31 22.05 -11.83
N PRO A 94 -5.15 23.07 -11.59
CA PRO A 94 -4.65 24.44 -11.58
C PRO A 94 -3.48 24.50 -10.61
N LYS A 95 -2.37 25.09 -11.08
CA LYS A 95 -1.11 25.29 -10.35
C LYS A 95 -1.37 25.96 -8.99
N LYS A 96 -1.71 25.16 -8.00
CA LYS A 96 -1.30 25.31 -6.62
C LYS A 96 -0.98 23.91 -6.18
N ARG A 97 0.32 23.63 -6.15
CA ARG A 97 0.89 22.56 -5.33
C ARG A 97 0.50 22.91 -3.89
N ARG A 98 -0.76 22.67 -3.51
CA ARG A 98 -1.13 22.51 -2.11
C ARG A 98 -0.16 21.43 -1.68
N ARG A 99 0.67 21.78 -0.70
CA ARG A 99 1.36 20.77 0.09
C ARG A 99 0.30 19.69 0.33
N ARG A 100 0.62 18.42 0.05
CA ARG A 100 -0.16 17.35 0.65
C ARG A 100 0.00 17.61 2.14
N ASP A 101 -0.92 18.37 2.71
CA ASP A 101 -1.07 18.49 4.14
C ASP A 101 -1.19 17.04 4.54
N GLY A 102 -0.16 16.53 5.22
CA GLY A 102 -0.14 15.17 5.71
C GLY A 102 -1.30 15.05 6.66
N HIS A 103 -2.48 14.74 6.12
CA HIS A 103 -3.66 14.43 6.88
C HIS A 103 -3.35 13.09 7.52
N VAL A 104 -2.63 13.14 8.63
CA VAL A 104 -2.63 12.05 9.58
C VAL A 104 -4.07 11.90 10.00
N HIS A 105 -4.68 10.78 9.64
CA HIS A 105 -6.06 10.51 10.00
C HIS A 105 -6.16 10.57 11.53
N ALA A 106 -7.21 11.21 12.06
CA ALA A 106 -7.35 11.41 13.51
C ALA A 106 -7.28 10.08 14.27
N GLU A 107 -7.80 9.01 13.69
CA GLU A 107 -7.72 7.64 14.22
C GLU A 107 -6.28 7.11 14.28
N THR A 108 -5.45 7.39 13.26
CA THR A 108 -4.03 6.99 13.26
C THR A 108 -3.27 7.67 14.39
N LEU A 109 -3.53 8.96 14.60
CA LEU A 109 -2.93 9.70 15.71
C LEU A 109 -3.43 9.16 17.06
N LEU A 110 -4.74 8.93 17.20
CA LEU A 110 -5.33 8.38 18.42
C LEU A 110 -4.73 7.01 18.77
N HIS A 111 -4.62 6.10 17.81
CA HIS A 111 -3.96 4.80 18.01
C HIS A 111 -2.50 4.94 18.41
N TRP A 112 -1.78 5.87 17.79
CA TRP A 112 -0.40 6.15 18.16
C TRP A 112 -0.30 6.65 19.61
N LEU A 113 -1.18 7.58 20.03
CA LEU A 113 -1.23 8.13 21.39
C LEU A 113 -1.56 7.06 22.42
N GLN A 114 -2.55 6.20 22.15
CA GLN A 114 -2.88 5.05 23.01
C GLN A 114 -1.69 4.11 23.20
N ARG A 115 -0.96 3.83 22.12
CA ARG A 115 0.28 3.06 22.20
C ARG A 115 1.37 3.76 22.99
N GLN A 116 1.41 5.09 23.02
CA GLN A 116 2.39 5.84 23.82
C GLN A 116 2.13 5.67 25.32
N VAL A 117 0.87 5.73 25.73
CA VAL A 117 0.49 5.71 27.15
C VAL A 117 0.23 4.30 27.71
N SER A 118 0.37 3.24 26.92
CA SER A 118 -0.03 1.86 27.30
C SER A 118 0.64 1.30 28.57
N HIS A 119 1.79 1.85 28.98
CA HIS A 119 2.53 1.42 30.17
C HIS A 119 2.22 2.26 31.41
N TYR A 120 1.28 3.20 31.32
CA TYR A 120 0.85 4.07 32.41
C TYR A 120 -0.57 3.67 32.85
N PRO A 121 -0.71 2.86 33.92
CA PRO A 121 -2.01 2.29 34.29
C PRO A 121 -3.06 3.35 34.64
N SER A 122 -2.64 4.51 35.11
CA SER A 122 -3.50 5.64 35.48
C SER A 122 -3.96 6.49 34.29
N VAL A 123 -3.41 6.29 33.09
CA VAL A 123 -3.68 7.13 31.92
C VAL A 123 -4.39 6.35 30.83
N LYS A 124 -5.58 6.81 30.44
CA LYS A 124 -6.35 6.21 29.34
C LYS A 124 -6.75 7.27 28.33
N VAL A 125 -6.18 7.17 27.12
CA VAL A 125 -6.50 8.07 26.01
C VAL A 125 -7.62 7.48 25.15
N VAL A 126 -8.81 8.08 25.21
CA VAL A 126 -10.00 7.67 24.43
C VAL A 126 -10.28 8.63 23.27
N ASP A 127 -9.87 9.88 23.41
CA ASP A 127 -9.99 10.94 22.42
C ASP A 127 -8.79 11.90 22.47
N ILE A 128 -8.68 12.79 21.49
CA ILE A 128 -7.60 13.80 21.40
C ILE A 128 -8.04 15.13 22.07
N THR A 129 -9.13 15.11 22.83
CA THR A 129 -9.73 16.30 23.45
C THR A 129 -9.84 16.16 24.96
N HIS A 130 -10.77 15.36 25.46
CA HIS A 130 -11.03 15.24 26.90
C HIS A 130 -9.91 14.50 27.63
N SER A 131 -9.30 13.51 26.99
CA SER A 131 -8.25 12.66 27.57
C SER A 131 -6.93 13.39 27.83
N PHE A 132 -6.81 14.66 27.39
CA PHE A 132 -5.65 15.51 27.61
C PHE A 132 -5.91 16.65 28.60
N LYS A 133 -7.13 16.76 29.14
CA LYS A 133 -7.52 17.89 30.01
C LYS A 133 -6.84 17.88 31.36
N ASP A 134 -6.58 16.70 31.91
CA ASP A 134 -5.87 16.50 33.17
C ASP A 134 -4.34 16.68 33.01
N GLY A 135 -3.84 16.76 31.78
CA GLY A 135 -2.42 16.87 31.46
C GLY A 135 -1.62 15.57 31.64
N LEU A 136 -2.17 14.54 32.30
CA LEU A 136 -1.49 13.28 32.60
C LEU A 136 -1.12 12.53 31.32
N ALA A 137 -1.99 12.56 30.30
CA ALA A 137 -1.69 11.97 29.00
C ALA A 137 -0.47 12.60 28.34
N LEU A 138 -0.32 13.93 28.43
CA LEU A 138 0.85 14.63 27.89
C LEU A 138 2.11 14.32 28.71
N CYS A 139 2.00 14.36 30.04
CA CYS A 139 3.10 14.00 30.94
C CYS A 139 3.60 12.57 30.71
N ALA A 140 2.70 11.61 30.48
CA ALA A 140 3.03 10.22 30.19
C ALA A 140 3.79 10.08 28.87
N ILE A 141 3.37 10.82 27.83
CA ILE A 141 4.06 10.86 26.54
C ILE A 141 5.46 11.45 26.71
N VAL A 142 5.61 12.58 27.40
CA VAL A 142 6.91 13.22 27.65
C VAL A 142 7.83 12.30 28.45
N HIS A 143 7.34 11.74 29.56
CA HIS A 143 8.10 10.82 30.42
C HIS A 143 8.57 9.59 29.65
N ARG A 144 7.78 9.06 28.71
CA ARG A 144 8.19 7.93 27.87
C ARG A 144 9.42 8.22 27.01
N TYR A 145 9.52 9.42 26.44
CA TYR A 145 10.65 9.79 25.57
C TYR A 145 11.82 10.40 26.34
N ARG A 146 11.56 11.04 27.48
CA ARG A 146 12.56 11.69 28.33
C ARG A 146 12.19 11.51 29.81
N PRO A 147 12.44 10.32 30.39
CA PRO A 147 12.01 10.00 31.75
C PRO A 147 12.67 10.87 32.82
N HIS A 148 13.85 11.43 32.53
CA HIS A 148 14.60 12.29 33.45
C HIS A 148 14.02 13.70 33.61
N LEU A 149 13.07 14.13 32.78
CA LEU A 149 12.50 15.48 32.84
C LEU A 149 11.32 15.61 33.80
N LEU A 150 10.73 14.50 34.22
CA LEU A 150 9.50 14.49 34.99
C LEU A 150 9.44 13.21 35.81
N ASP A 151 9.22 13.32 37.12
CA ASP A 151 8.88 12.15 37.93
C ASP A 151 7.38 11.87 37.78
N PHE A 152 7.03 10.93 36.90
CA PHE A 152 5.63 10.61 36.64
C PHE A 152 4.93 9.96 37.85
N ALA A 153 5.67 9.25 38.70
CA ALA A 153 5.10 8.57 39.87
C ALA A 153 4.71 9.56 40.99
N ALA A 154 5.32 10.74 41.00
CA ALA A 154 5.02 11.81 41.94
C ALA A 154 3.90 12.75 41.47
N LEU A 155 3.31 12.51 40.29
CA LEU A 155 2.17 13.30 39.80
C LEU A 155 0.86 12.82 40.42
N ASP A 156 0.09 13.77 40.93
CA ASP A 156 -1.26 13.52 41.43
C ASP A 156 -2.27 13.39 40.27
N PRO A 157 -3.21 12.43 40.35
CA PRO A 157 -4.26 12.25 39.35
C PRO A 157 -5.39 13.29 39.42
#